data_AF-A0A3B8UMI5-F1
#
_entry.id   AF-A0A3B8UMI5-F1
#
_cell.length_a   1.000
_cell.length_b   1.000
_cell.length_c   1.000
_cell.angle_alpha   90.00
_cell.angle_beta   90.00
_cell.angle_gamma   90.00
#
_symmetry.space_group_name_H-M   'P 1'
#
loop_
_entity.id
_entity.type
_entity.pdbx_description
1 polymer ?
#
loop_
_entity_poly.entity_id
_entity_poly.type
_entity_poly.pdbx_seq_one_letter_code
_entity_poly.pdbx_strand_id
1 'polypeptide(L)'
;LAVGVALLTLGASGALDPLTLGVIAGGVVVGGGAGAVIANRVPMTAMPQLVAAFHSLVGLAACLVAVGAVYAPDAFGITTAAGGIKTLSIVELSLGVAIGAITFTGSVIAFAKLDGRMSGAPILLPARHLINI
;
A
#
# COMPACT_ATOMS: atom_id res chain seq x y z
N LEU A 1 -2.48 2.63 -13.54
CA LEU A 1 -3.90 2.36 -13.22
C LEU A 1 -4.39 3.23 -12.05
N ALA A 2 -3.86 3.07 -10.83
CA ALA A 2 -4.35 3.77 -9.63
C ALA A 2 -4.46 5.30 -9.78
N VAL A 3 -3.40 5.99 -10.22
CA VAL A 3 -3.42 7.44 -10.48
C VAL A 3 -4.45 7.81 -11.55
N GLY A 4 -4.58 6.99 -12.60
CA GLY A 4 -5.58 7.19 -13.65
C GLY A 4 -7.00 7.10 -13.12
N VAL A 5 -7.30 6.11 -12.27
CA VAL A 5 -8.61 5.98 -11.61
C VAL A 5 -8.87 7.18 -10.71
N ALA A 6 -7.90 7.60 -9.88
CA ALA A 6 -8.06 8.75 -9.00
C ALA A 6 -8.32 10.07 -9.76
N LEU A 7 -7.60 10.31 -10.86
CA LEU A 7 -7.82 11.47 -11.71
C LEU A 7 -9.19 11.43 -12.40
N LEU A 8 -9.63 10.25 -12.87
CA LEU A 8 -10.94 10.08 -13.47
C LEU A 8 -12.07 10.32 -12.45
N THR A 9 -11.96 9.77 -11.23
CA THR A 9 -12.99 9.94 -10.19
C THR A 9 -13.09 11.38 -9.73
N LEU A 10 -11.95 12.04 -9.46
CA LEU A 10 -11.91 13.44 -9.05
C LEU A 10 -12.35 14.38 -10.18
N GLY A 11 -12.02 14.04 -11.43
CA GLY A 11 -12.44 14.81 -12.61
C GLY A 11 -13.95 14.73 -12.81
N ALA A 12 -14.53 13.54 -12.68
CA ALA A 12 -15.97 13.34 -12.78
C ALA A 12 -16.75 14.03 -11.65
N SER A 13 -16.16 14.19 -10.46
CA SER A 13 -16.79 14.88 -9.32
C SER A 13 -16.54 16.40 -9.28
N GLY A 14 -15.77 16.95 -10.23
CA GLY A 14 -15.41 18.37 -10.25
C GLY A 14 -14.43 18.78 -9.14
N ALA A 15 -13.77 17.82 -8.50
CA ALA A 15 -12.86 18.02 -7.38
C ALA A 15 -11.38 18.17 -7.81
N LEU A 16 -11.11 18.37 -9.10
CA LEU A 16 -9.78 18.63 -9.62
C LEU A 16 -9.46 20.13 -9.57
N ASP A 17 -8.88 20.58 -8.47
CA ASP A 17 -8.30 21.91 -8.37
C ASP A 17 -6.76 21.88 -8.53
N PRO A 18 -6.11 23.02 -8.79
CA PRO A 18 -4.66 23.07 -9.02
C PRO A 18 -3.84 22.53 -7.84
N LEU A 19 -4.33 22.68 -6.60
CA LEU A 19 -3.64 22.14 -5.43
C LEU A 19 -3.68 20.61 -5.41
N THR A 20 -4.86 20.01 -5.62
CA THR A 20 -5.00 18.54 -5.68
C THR A 20 -4.13 17.94 -6.79
N LEU A 21 -4.13 18.56 -7.97
CA LEU A 21 -3.25 18.14 -9.07
C LEU A 21 -1.77 18.27 -8.70
N GLY A 22 -1.38 19.37 -8.05
CA GLY A 22 -0.02 19.57 -7.56
C GLY A 22 0.42 18.52 -6.56
N VAL A 23 -0.44 18.14 -5.61
CA VAL A 23 -0.16 17.10 -4.61
C VAL A 23 -0.04 15.72 -5.27
N ILE A 24 -0.95 15.35 -6.17
CA ILE A 24 -0.90 14.08 -6.90
C ILE A 24 0.38 14.01 -7.74
N ALA A 25 0.67 15.04 -8.52
CA ALA A 25 1.87 15.11 -9.35
C ALA A 25 3.15 15.05 -8.51
N GLY A 26 3.19 15.79 -7.39
CA GLY A 26 4.30 15.78 -6.45
C GLY A 26 4.55 14.38 -5.88
N GLY A 27 3.50 13.69 -5.43
CA GLY A 27 3.60 12.31 -4.93
C GLY A 27 4.12 11.32 -5.99
N VAL A 28 3.62 11.43 -7.23
CA VAL A 28 4.08 10.60 -8.35
C VAL A 28 5.53 10.87 -8.70
N VAL A 29 5.95 12.13 -8.76
CA VAL A 29 7.33 12.51 -9.08
C VAL A 29 8.29 12.06 -7.99
N VAL A 30 7.95 12.27 -6.71
CA VAL A 30 8.81 11.87 -5.59
C VAL A 30 8.89 10.35 -5.50
N GLY A 31 7.76 9.65 -5.45
CA GLY A 31 7.74 8.20 -5.30
C GLY A 31 8.27 7.46 -6.53
N GLY A 32 7.79 7.84 -7.73
CA GLY A 32 8.21 7.26 -9.00
C GLY A 32 9.66 7.58 -9.34
N GLY A 33 10.09 8.83 -9.10
CA GLY A 33 11.47 9.26 -9.33
C GLY A 33 12.45 8.54 -8.40
N ALA A 34 12.18 8.51 -7.09
CA ALA A 34 13.02 7.78 -6.14
C ALA A 34 13.08 6.29 -6.46
N GLY A 35 11.94 5.66 -6.74
CA GLY A 35 11.86 4.25 -7.13
C GLY A 35 12.67 3.94 -8.41
N ALA A 36 12.55 4.78 -9.44
CA ALA A 36 13.29 4.61 -10.69
C ALA A 36 14.81 4.76 -10.48
N VAL A 37 15.25 5.73 -9.68
CA VAL A 37 16.67 5.93 -9.36
C VAL A 37 17.22 4.71 -8.61
N ILE A 38 16.51 4.22 -7.59
CA ILE A 38 16.94 3.04 -6.82
C ILE A 38 17.01 1.81 -7.75
N ALA A 39 15.97 1.56 -8.55
CA ALA A 39 15.92 0.42 -9.45
C ALA A 39 17.06 0.38 -10.47
N ASN A 40 17.47 1.55 -10.98
CA ASN A 40 18.56 1.66 -11.96
C ASN A 40 19.96 1.51 -11.35
N ARG A 41 20.10 1.59 -10.02
CA ARG A 41 21.41 1.58 -9.34
C ARG A 41 21.72 0.25 -8.66
N VAL A 42 20.73 -0.62 -8.46
CA VAL A 42 20.89 -1.90 -7.76
C VAL A 42 21.43 -2.97 -8.72
N PRO A 43 22.43 -3.77 -8.32
CA PRO A 43 22.94 -4.85 -9.15
C PRO A 43 21.89 -5.93 -9.40
N MET A 44 21.94 -6.57 -10.58
CA MET A 44 20.95 -7.59 -10.96
C MET A 44 20.87 -8.78 -9.99
N THR A 45 21.96 -9.08 -9.28
CA THR A 45 22.01 -10.14 -8.26
C THR A 45 21.19 -9.82 -7.01
N ALA A 46 20.94 -8.54 -6.73
CA ALA A 46 20.14 -8.06 -5.60
C ALA A 46 18.68 -7.74 -5.98
N MET A 47 18.27 -8.05 -7.22
CA MET A 47 16.89 -7.84 -7.67
C MET A 47 15.83 -8.53 -6.79
N PRO A 48 16.04 -9.76 -6.27
CA PRO A 48 15.04 -10.39 -5.41
C PRO A 48 14.69 -9.56 -4.16
N GLN A 49 15.68 -8.99 -3.46
CA GLN A 49 15.39 -8.17 -2.28
C GLN A 49 14.79 -6.82 -2.66
N LEU A 50 15.19 -6.23 -3.79
CA LEU A 50 14.61 -4.98 -4.26
C LEU A 50 13.11 -5.15 -4.60
N VAL A 51 12.75 -6.25 -5.26
CA VAL A 51 11.34 -6.58 -5.54
C VAL A 51 10.55 -6.75 -4.24
N ALA A 52 11.11 -7.45 -3.24
CA ALA A 52 10.48 -7.56 -1.94
C ALA A 52 10.29 -6.18 -1.28
N ALA A 53 11.32 -5.32 -1.29
CA ALA A 53 11.22 -3.98 -0.73
C ALA A 53 10.13 -3.14 -1.42
N PHE A 54 10.07 -3.12 -2.75
CA PHE A 54 9.01 -2.38 -3.46
C PHE A 54 7.61 -2.96 -3.26
N HIS A 55 7.48 -4.28 -3.12
CA HIS A 55 6.19 -4.88 -2.83
C HIS A 55 5.68 -4.51 -1.43
N SER A 56 6.58 -4.28 -0.47
CA SER A 56 6.20 -3.76 0.84
C SER A 56 5.53 -2.38 0.75
N LEU A 57 6.01 -1.49 -0.13
CA LEU A 57 5.43 -0.16 -0.32
C LEU A 57 3.99 -0.21 -0.85
N VAL A 58 3.66 -1.23 -1.67
CA VAL A 58 2.28 -1.45 -2.15
C VAL A 58 1.36 -1.82 -0.98
N GLY A 59 1.81 -2.72 -0.10
CA GLY A 59 1.06 -3.10 1.10
C GLY A 59 0.83 -1.91 2.04
N LEU A 60 1.88 -1.11 2.28
CA LEU A 60 1.77 0.10 3.10
C LEU A 60 0.82 1.15 2.48
N ALA A 61 0.88 1.33 1.15
CA ALA A 61 -0.03 2.24 0.45
C ALA A 61 -1.50 1.81 0.62
N ALA A 62 -1.80 0.51 0.55
CA ALA A 62 -3.16 0.01 0.81
C ALA A 62 -3.63 0.32 2.25
N CYS A 63 -2.75 0.16 3.25
CA CYS A 63 -3.07 0.54 4.62
C CYS A 63 -3.33 2.05 4.76
N LEU A 64 -2.49 2.91 4.15
CA LEU A 64 -2.65 4.36 4.20
C LEU A 64 -3.91 4.84 3.48
N VAL A 65 -4.27 4.22 2.35
CA VAL A 65 -5.53 4.53 1.63
C VAL A 65 -6.73 4.21 2.52
N ALA A 66 -6.73 3.07 3.21
CA ALA A 66 -7.83 2.71 4.09
C ALA A 66 -7.93 3.62 5.32
N VAL A 67 -6.80 4.04 5.88
CA VAL A 67 -6.78 5.10 6.91
C VAL A 67 -7.45 6.37 6.37
N GLY A 68 -7.07 6.82 5.18
CA GLY A 68 -7.70 7.97 4.52
C GLY A 68 -9.22 7.80 4.35
N ALA A 69 -9.66 6.62 3.92
CA ALA A 69 -11.09 6.32 3.73
C ALA A 69 -11.89 6.33 5.03
N VAL A 70 -11.29 5.94 6.16
CA VAL A 70 -11.94 5.99 7.47
C VAL A 70 -12.01 7.42 8.01
N TYR A 71 -10.98 8.24 7.79
CA TYR A 71 -10.95 9.63 8.28
C TYR A 71 -11.77 10.61 7.43
N ALA A 72 -11.98 10.32 6.13
CA ALA A 72 -12.75 11.16 5.22
C ALA A 72 -13.72 10.33 4.35
N PRO A 73 -14.69 9.62 4.95
CA PRO A 73 -15.54 8.65 4.23
C PRO A 73 -16.45 9.29 3.16
N ASP A 74 -16.74 10.57 3.30
CA ASP A 74 -17.48 11.39 2.35
C ASP A 74 -16.70 11.57 1.03
N ALA A 75 -15.40 11.83 1.12
CA ALA A 75 -14.52 11.96 -0.05
C ALA A 75 -14.42 10.65 -0.87
N PHE A 76 -14.63 9.50 -0.21
CA PHE A 76 -14.65 8.17 -0.86
C PHE A 76 -16.06 7.72 -1.26
N GLY A 77 -17.10 8.53 -1.00
CA GLY A 77 -18.48 8.19 -1.33
C GLY A 77 -19.06 7.03 -0.50
N ILE A 78 -18.48 6.75 0.67
CA ILE A 78 -18.84 5.61 1.53
C ILE A 78 -19.61 6.00 2.79
N THR A 79 -20.00 7.27 2.93
CA THR A 79 -20.81 7.75 4.05
C THR A 79 -22.27 7.29 3.95
N THR A 80 -22.88 6.96 5.10
CA THR A 80 -24.30 6.61 5.23
C THR A 80 -25.16 7.85 5.53
N ALA A 81 -26.45 7.79 5.24
CA ALA A 81 -27.40 8.87 5.53
C ALA A 81 -27.55 9.19 7.04
N ALA A 82 -27.21 8.22 7.91
CA ALA A 82 -27.31 8.35 9.35
C ALA A 82 -25.99 8.82 10.02
N GLY A 83 -24.93 9.10 9.25
CA GLY A 83 -23.61 9.44 9.76
C GLY A 83 -22.80 8.20 10.19
N GLY A 84 -22.01 7.67 9.26
CA GLY A 84 -21.17 6.48 9.44
C GLY A 84 -20.66 5.94 8.11
N ILE A 85 -19.94 4.81 8.12
CA ILE A 85 -19.42 4.17 6.89
C ILE A 85 -20.35 3.02 6.47
N LYS A 86 -20.62 2.89 5.17
CA LYS A 86 -21.42 1.79 4.59
C LYS A 86 -20.81 0.44 4.99
N THR A 87 -21.65 -0.50 5.44
CA THR A 87 -21.20 -1.84 5.89
C THR A 87 -20.36 -2.57 4.84
N LEU A 88 -20.76 -2.50 3.56
CA LEU A 88 -19.99 -3.09 2.46
C LEU A 88 -18.57 -2.50 2.39
N SER A 89 -18.46 -1.17 2.47
CA SER A 89 -17.17 -0.48 2.45
C SER A 89 -16.31 -0.81 3.67
N ILE A 90 -16.92 -1.03 4.84
CA ILE A 90 -16.16 -1.51 6.01
C ILE A 90 -15.54 -2.88 5.72
N VAL A 91 -16.27 -3.80 5.11
CA VAL A 91 -15.75 -5.13 4.74
C VAL A 91 -14.63 -5.01 3.72
N GLU A 92 -14.82 -4.22 2.66
CA GLU A 92 -13.81 -3.99 1.61
C GLU A 92 -12.53 -3.37 2.17
N LEU A 93 -12.66 -2.32 2.99
CA LEU A 93 -11.52 -1.65 3.63
C LEU A 93 -10.80 -2.58 4.60
N SER A 94 -11.53 -3.39 5.37
CA SER A 94 -10.95 -4.34 6.32
C SER A 94 -10.13 -5.41 5.59
N LEU A 95 -10.65 -5.97 4.50
CA LEU A 95 -9.91 -6.91 3.65
C LEU A 95 -8.69 -6.24 3.01
N GLY A 96 -8.84 -5.04 2.47
CA GLY A 96 -7.76 -4.28 1.86
C GLY A 96 -6.62 -4.00 2.84
N VAL A 97 -6.94 -3.57 4.07
CA VAL A 97 -5.95 -3.36 5.14
C VAL A 97 -5.31 -4.66 5.57
N ALA A 98 -6.07 -5.73 5.77
CA ALA A 98 -5.54 -7.02 6.22
C ALA A 98 -4.53 -7.58 5.20
N ILE A 99 -4.92 -7.60 3.91
CA ILE A 99 -4.04 -8.04 2.82
C ILE A 99 -2.82 -7.11 2.74
N GLY A 100 -3.03 -5.79 2.78
CA GLY A 100 -1.96 -4.80 2.72
C GLY A 100 -0.94 -4.95 3.85
N ALA A 101 -1.41 -5.16 5.08
CA ALA A 101 -0.56 -5.32 6.25
C ALA A 101 0.25 -6.64 6.21
N ILE A 102 -0.39 -7.74 5.79
CA ILE A 102 0.29 -9.03 5.59
C ILE A 102 1.35 -8.90 4.49
N THR A 103 1.01 -8.28 3.35
CA THR A 103 1.94 -8.02 2.26
C THR A 103 3.12 -7.15 2.71
N PHE A 104 2.86 -6.08 3.46
CA PHE A 104 3.90 -5.19 3.97
C PHE A 104 4.86 -5.95 4.89
N THR A 105 4.34 -6.59 5.93
CA THR A 105 5.16 -7.30 6.92
C THR A 105 5.89 -8.49 6.32
N GLY A 106 5.23 -9.31 5.50
CA GLY A 106 5.85 -10.43 4.80
C GLY A 106 6.98 -9.99 3.87
N SER A 107 6.78 -8.89 3.15
CA SER A 107 7.80 -8.33 2.26
C SER A 107 9.01 -7.75 2.99
N VAL A 108 8.79 -7.10 4.15
CA VAL A 108 9.88 -6.61 5.00
C VAL A 108 10.74 -7.77 5.52
N ILE A 109 10.12 -8.86 5.98
CA ILE A 109 10.85 -10.06 6.42
C ILE A 109 11.58 -10.73 5.24
N ALA A 110 10.94 -10.83 4.07
CA ALA A 110 11.57 -11.38 2.87
C ALA A 110 12.79 -10.56 2.44
N PHE A 111 12.67 -9.23 2.42
CA PHE A 111 13.78 -8.31 2.15
C PHE A 111 14.93 -8.53 3.13
N ALA A 112 14.66 -8.54 4.44
CA ALA A 112 15.68 -8.70 5.46
C ALA A 112 16.42 -10.05 5.35
N LYS A 113 15.73 -11.12 4.97
CA LYS A 113 16.35 -12.43 4.74
C LYS A 113 17.22 -12.47 3.49
N LEU A 114 16.75 -11.92 2.37
CA LEU A 114 17.49 -11.90 1.11
C LEU A 114 18.71 -10.97 1.17
N ASP A 115 18.60 -9.86 1.91
CA ASP A 115 19.66 -8.89 2.14
C ASP A 115 20.71 -9.36 3.18
N GLY A 116 20.50 -10.53 3.80
CA GLY A 116 21.41 -11.10 4.80
C GLY A 116 21.32 -10.46 6.20
N ARG A 117 20.39 -9.52 6.42
CA ARG A 117 20.11 -8.91 7.74
C ARG A 117 19.40 -9.87 8.70
N MET A 118 18.75 -10.90 8.16
CA MET A 118 18.12 -11.99 8.91
C MET A 118 18.56 -13.33 8.33
N SER A 119 18.57 -14.38 9.17
CA SER A 119 18.86 -15.74 8.70
C SER A 119 17.83 -16.20 7.66
N GLY A 120 18.32 -16.75 6.55
CA GLY A 120 17.49 -17.42 5.54
C GLY A 120 16.87 -18.72 6.04
N ALA A 121 17.35 -19.27 7.16
CA ALA A 121 16.80 -20.50 7.73
C ALA A 121 15.32 -20.33 8.14
N PRO A 122 14.51 -21.39 8.06
CA PRO A 122 13.16 -21.37 8.58
C PRO A 122 13.13 -21.04 10.08
N ILE A 123 12.37 -20.01 10.46
CA ILE A 123 12.15 -19.67 11.88
C ILE A 123 10.97 -20.53 12.35
N LEU A 124 11.23 -21.45 13.27
CA LEU A 124 10.22 -22.38 13.80
C LEU A 124 9.69 -21.86 15.14
N LEU A 125 8.42 -21.45 15.15
CA LEU A 125 7.72 -21.08 16.36
C LEU A 125 7.01 -22.30 16.97
N PRO A 126 6.97 -22.40 18.32
CA PRO A 126 6.14 -23.41 18.99
C PRO A 126 4.67 -23.20 18.59
N ALA A 127 3.96 -24.30 18.29
CA ALA A 127 2.56 -24.27 17.88
C ALA A 127 2.23 -23.41 16.62
N ARG A 128 3.17 -23.25 15.67
CA ARG A 128 2.98 -22.42 14.45
C ARG A 128 1.68 -22.66 13.68
N HIS A 129 1.19 -23.90 13.67
CA HIS A 129 -0.03 -24.26 12.95
C HIS A 129 -1.30 -23.79 13.66
N LEU A 130 -1.26 -23.59 14.98
CA LEU A 130 -2.35 -22.98 15.74
C LEU A 130 -2.32 -21.46 15.67
N ILE A 131 -1.12 -20.87 15.55
CA ILE A 131 -0.95 -19.42 15.41
C ILE A 131 -1.33 -18.97 14.00
N ASN A 132 -0.98 -19.75 12.98
CA ASN A 132 -1.24 -19.47 11.57
C ASN A 132 -2.36 -20.39 11.02
N ILE A 133 -3.58 -20.16 11.50
CA ILE A 133 -4.80 -20.82 11.02
C ILE A 133 -5.46 -20.02 9.89
#